data_AF-A0A959T6M3-F1
#
_entry.id   AF-A0A959T6M3-F1
#
_cell.length_a   1.000
_cell.length_b   1.000
_cell.length_c   1.000
_cell.angle_alpha   90.00
_cell.angle_beta   90.00
_cell.angle_gamma   90.00
#
_symmetry.space_group_name_H-M   'P 1'
#
loop_
_entity.id
_entity.type
_entity.pdbx_description
1 polymer ?
#
loop_
_entity_poly.entity_id
_entity_poly.type
_entity_poly.pdbx_seq_one_letter_code
_entity_poly.pdbx_strand_id
1 'polypeptide(L)' 'MSRNISTLSGREGRELDDSLWERLQEAAAKNGGSPGDGTLTEVADDFLIGEAITYGTSSFYDFLKKGNQGK' A
#
# COMPACT_ATOMS: atom_id res chain seq x y z
N MET A 1 24.94 -16.55 -5.70
CA MET A 1 24.72 -15.30 -4.94
C MET A 1 23.27 -15.28 -4.49
N SER A 2 23.01 -15.16 -3.19
CA SER A 2 21.65 -14.96 -2.68
C SER A 2 21.15 -13.60 -3.15
N ARG A 3 20.03 -13.56 -3.89
CA ARG A 3 19.34 -12.30 -4.19
C ARG A 3 18.87 -11.73 -2.84
N ASN A 4 19.19 -10.46 -2.54
CA ASN A 4 18.70 -9.79 -1.34
C ASN A 4 17.16 -9.71 -1.40
N ILE A 5 16.51 -9.75 -0.24
CA ILE A 5 15.06 -9.63 -0.07
C ILE A 5 14.53 -8.38 -0.81
N SER A 6 15.28 -7.28 -0.82
CA SER A 6 14.91 -6.07 -1.55
C SER A 6 14.75 -6.31 -3.05
N THR A 7 15.70 -7.01 -3.67
CA THR A 7 15.65 -7.34 -5.09
C THR A 7 14.51 -8.32 -5.39
N LEU A 8 14.25 -9.27 -4.49
CA LEU A 8 13.14 -10.23 -4.63
C LEU A 8 11.76 -9.58 -4.46
N SER A 9 11.66 -8.52 -3.67
CA SER A 9 10.43 -7.75 -3.45
C SER A 9 10.24 -6.60 -4.43
N GLY A 10 11.15 -6.38 -5.39
CA GLY A 10 11.05 -5.25 -6.34
C GLY A 10 11.30 -3.87 -5.71
N ARG A 11 11.92 -3.85 -4.53
CA ARG A 11 12.12 -2.65 -3.68
C ARG A 11 13.58 -2.29 -3.48
N GLU A 12 14.45 -2.73 -4.38
CA GLU A 12 15.87 -2.35 -4.36
C GLU A 12 16.01 -0.81 -4.42
N GLY A 13 16.64 -0.23 -3.39
CA GLY A 13 16.80 1.21 -3.25
C GLY A 13 15.56 1.97 -2.74
N ARG A 14 14.50 1.26 -2.33
CA ARG A 14 13.22 1.80 -1.81
C ARG A 14 12.81 1.19 -0.48
N GLU A 15 13.71 0.46 0.18
CA GLU A 15 13.39 -0.39 1.33
C GLU A 15 12.96 0.41 2.56
N LEU A 16 13.59 1.58 2.74
CA LEU A 16 13.44 2.41 3.95
C LEU A 16 12.54 3.63 3.75
N ASP A 17 12.39 4.10 2.50
CA ASP A 17 11.75 5.38 2.18
C ASP A 17 10.42 5.27 1.43
N ASP A 18 10.01 4.05 1.05
CA ASP A 18 8.74 3.78 0.35
C ASP A 18 8.05 2.59 0.99
N SER A 19 7.52 2.80 2.20
CA SER A 19 6.81 1.77 2.94
C SER A 19 5.36 1.63 2.46
N LEU A 20 4.81 0.41 2.56
CA LEU A 20 3.40 0.14 2.24
C LEU A 20 2.45 1.05 3.05
N TRP A 21 2.80 1.33 4.31
CA TRP A 21 2.02 2.21 5.17
C TRP A 21 1.96 3.65 4.64
N GLU A 22 3.12 4.24 4.33
CA GLU A 22 3.19 5.61 3.80
C GLU A 22 2.42 5.71 2.49
N ARG A 23 2.59 4.73 1.58
CA ARG A 23 1.89 4.71 0.30
C ARG A 23 0.37 4.67 0.45
N LEU A 24 -0.14 3.87 1.37
CA LEU A 24 -1.57 3.79 1.65
C LEU A 24 -2.09 5.05 2.34
N GLN A 25 -1.30 5.66 3.22
CA GLN A 25 -1.66 6.93 3.88
C GLN A 25 -1.78 8.07 2.86
N GLU A 26 -0.81 8.21 1.96
CA GLU A 26 -0.84 9.21 0.88
C GLU A 26 -2.03 8.99 -0.06
N ALA A 27 -2.31 7.73 -0.42
CA ALA A 27 -3.46 7.37 -1.25
C ALA A 27 -4.80 7.71 -0.59
N ALA A 28 -4.88 7.51 0.73
CA ALA A 28 -6.07 7.87 1.52
C ALA A 28 -6.24 9.39 1.63
N ALA A 29 -5.16 10.13 1.86
CA ALA A 29 -5.19 11.60 1.94
C ALA A 29 -5.75 12.23 0.65
N LYS A 30 -5.41 11.66 -0.52
CA LYS A 30 -5.94 12.09 -1.83
C LYS A 30 -7.43 11.83 -2.02
N ASN A 31 -8.00 10.88 -1.27
CA ASN A 31 -9.39 10.41 -1.40
C ASN A 31 -10.25 10.72 -0.17
N GLY A 32 -9.77 11.62 0.71
CA GLY A 32 -10.49 12.01 1.93
C GLY A 32 -10.68 10.84 2.89
N GLY A 33 -9.60 10.13 3.25
CA GLY A 33 -9.60 9.17 4.36
C GLY A 33 -9.60 7.68 3.98
N SER A 34 -9.71 7.29 2.72
CA SER A 34 -9.53 5.88 2.34
C SER A 34 -9.00 5.75 0.92
N PRO A 35 -8.02 4.87 0.65
CA PRO A 35 -7.55 4.64 -0.72
C PRO A 35 -8.68 4.09 -1.60
N GLY A 36 -8.73 4.51 -2.86
CA GLY A 36 -9.65 3.92 -3.83
C GLY A 36 -9.23 2.50 -4.21
N ASP A 37 -10.23 1.67 -4.56
CA ASP A 37 -10.05 0.27 -4.97
C ASP A 37 -8.99 0.12 -6.09
N GLY A 38 -9.00 0.99 -7.11
CA GLY A 38 -7.99 0.99 -8.18
C GLY A 38 -6.57 1.32 -7.70
N THR A 39 -6.43 2.24 -6.76
CA THR A 39 -5.12 2.58 -6.17
C THR A 39 -4.59 1.44 -5.30
N LEU A 40 -5.47 0.69 -4.63
CA LEU A 40 -5.06 -0.50 -3.86
C LEU A 40 -4.53 -1.61 -4.77
N THR A 41 -5.08 -1.77 -5.98
CA THR A 41 -4.55 -2.68 -7.01
C THR A 41 -3.18 -2.21 -7.51
N GLU A 42 -3.02 -0.93 -7.86
CA GLU A 42 -1.72 -0.37 -8.28
C GLU A 42 -0.63 -0.57 -7.23
N VAL A 43 -0.93 -0.33 -5.95
CA VAL A 43 0.01 -0.55 -4.84
C VAL A 43 0.34 -2.03 -4.66
N ALA A 44 -0.60 -2.94 -4.91
CA ALA A 44 -0.34 -4.38 -4.82
C ALA A 44 0.68 -4.83 -5.88
N ASP A 45 0.48 -4.36 -7.11
CA ASP A 45 1.39 -4.62 -8.23
C ASP A 45 2.79 -4.03 -7.98
N ASP A 46 2.86 -2.78 -7.52
CA ASP A 46 4.13 -2.08 -7.23
C ASP A 46 4.97 -2.77 -6.14
N PHE A 47 4.32 -3.40 -5.17
CA PHE A 47 4.96 -4.10 -4.05
C PHE A 47 5.13 -5.61 -4.29
N LEU A 48 4.70 -6.13 -5.45
CA LEU A 48 4.70 -7.56 -5.79
C LEU A 48 3.97 -8.42 -4.74
N ILE A 49 2.84 -7.92 -4.22
CA ILE A 49 1.98 -8.60 -3.25
C ILE A 49 0.56 -8.79 -3.80
N GLY A 50 -0.20 -9.72 -3.24
CA GLY A 50 -1.60 -9.90 -3.65
C GLY A 50 -2.49 -8.75 -3.18
N GLU A 51 -3.52 -8.41 -3.97
CA GLU A 51 -4.51 -7.38 -3.62
C GLU A 51 -5.14 -7.61 -2.24
N ALA A 52 -5.39 -8.87 -1.88
CA ALA A 52 -5.92 -9.21 -0.55
C ALA A 52 -5.09 -8.62 0.61
N ILE A 53 -3.78 -8.43 0.41
CA ILE A 53 -2.90 -7.78 1.38
C ILE A 53 -3.17 -6.27 1.43
N THR A 54 -3.22 -5.55 0.30
CA THR A 54 -3.47 -4.10 0.30
C THR A 54 -4.87 -3.76 0.82
N TYR A 55 -5.89 -4.53 0.41
CA TYR A 55 -7.26 -4.41 0.94
C TYR A 55 -7.33 -4.78 2.44
N GLY A 56 -6.67 -5.86 2.85
CA GLY A 56 -6.61 -6.29 4.24
C GLY A 56 -5.95 -5.24 5.14
N THR A 57 -4.80 -4.71 4.72
CA THR A 57 -4.09 -3.64 5.42
C THR A 57 -4.92 -2.36 5.50
N SER A 58 -5.53 -1.92 4.39
CA SER A 58 -6.38 -0.72 4.38
C SER A 58 -7.63 -0.86 5.26
N SER A 59 -8.21 -2.06 5.35
CA SER A 59 -9.38 -2.30 6.21
C SER A 59 -9.02 -2.51 7.69
N PHE A 60 -7.79 -2.90 7.98
CA PHE A 60 -7.28 -3.08 9.34
C PHE A 60 -7.12 -1.75 10.07
N TYR A 61 -6.48 -0.76 9.44
CA TYR A 61 -6.24 0.54 10.08
C TYR A 61 -7.49 1.41 10.07
N ASP A 62 -7.93 1.86 11.25
CA ASP A 62 -9.13 2.68 11.42
C ASP A 62 -9.14 3.91 10.52
N PHE A 63 -7.99 4.54 10.31
CA PHE A 63 -7.85 5.73 9.47
C PHE A 63 -8.13 5.46 8.00
N LEU A 64 -7.84 4.26 7.49
CA LEU A 64 -7.87 3.92 6.06
C LEU A 64 -9.13 3.14 5.66
N LYS A 65 -10.00 2.82 6.61
CA LYS A 65 -11.23 2.06 6.37
C LYS A 65 -12.11 2.76 5.33
N LYS A 66 -12.76 1.97 4.47
CA LYS A 66 -13.66 2.46 3.41
C LYS A 66 -14.76 3.40 3.94
N GLY A 67 -15.22 3.19 5.18
CA GLY A 67 -16.19 4.07 5.83
C GLY A 67 -15.69 5.49 6.15
N ASN A 68 -14.40 5.78 5.95
CA ASN A 68 -13.84 7.13 6.06
C ASN A 68 -13.74 7.85 4.72
N GLN A 69 -14.00 7.20 3.60
CA GLN A 69 -13.88 7.82 2.28
C GLN A 69 -14.77 9.06 2.16
N GLY A 70 -14.19 10.20 1.78
CA GLY A 70 -14.88 11.48 1.65
C GLY A 70 -15.15 12.23 2.95
N LYS A 71 -14.52 11.84 4.07
CA LYS A 71 -14.51 12.62 5.32
C LYS A 71 -13.33 13.59 5.35
#